data_AF-A0AAE1G5W4-F1
#
_entry.id   AF-A0AAE1G5W4-F1
#
_cell.length_a   1.000
_cell.length_b   1.000
_cell.length_c   1.000
_cell.angle_alpha   90.00
_cell.angle_beta   90.00
_cell.angle_gamma   90.00
#
_symmetry.space_group_name_H-M   'P 1'
#
loop_
_entity.id
_entity.type
_entity.pdbx_description
1 polymer ?
#
loop_
_entity_poly.entity_id
_entity_poly.type
_entity_poly.pdbx_seq_one_letter_code
_entity_poly.pdbx_strand_id
1 'polypeptide(L)'
;MAVRIREGLLWLNRWEGELTDHYRRGARRKTTAEQDQQLREYMDGHPFSNAEEAKRALGIDASTETLRTRLKEMGYNHRTPAVKPKLT
;
A
#
# COMPACT_ATOMS: atom_id res chain seq x y z
N MET A 1 -18.22 30.58 33.43
CA MET A 1 -17.55 31.13 32.24
C MET A 1 -16.08 30.68 32.26
N ALA A 2 -15.72 29.58 31.61
CA ALA A 2 -14.37 29.02 31.66
C ALA A 2 -13.96 28.46 30.29
N VAL A 3 -13.91 29.33 29.28
CA VAL A 3 -13.44 28.97 27.94
C VAL A 3 -12.61 30.13 27.43
N ARG A 4 -11.33 30.25 27.83
CA ARG A 4 -10.34 31.15 27.19
C ARG A 4 -8.88 30.87 27.56
N ILE A 5 -8.54 29.64 27.98
CA ILE A 5 -7.13 29.25 28.24
C ILE A 5 -6.85 27.88 27.61
N ARG A 6 -6.96 27.76 26.28
CA ARG A 6 -6.48 26.55 25.57
C ARG A 6 -5.52 26.82 24.42
N GLU A 7 -5.45 28.04 23.89
CA GLU A 7 -4.58 28.34 22.74
C GLU A 7 -3.15 28.72 23.15
N GLY A 8 -2.94 29.43 24.26
CA GLY A 8 -1.61 29.87 24.69
C GLY A 8 -0.69 28.75 25.20
N LEU A 9 -1.26 27.68 25.76
CA LEU A 9 -0.49 26.56 26.31
C LEU A 9 0.16 25.69 25.22
N LEU A 10 -0.48 25.54 24.06
CA LEU A 10 0.08 24.77 22.93
C LEU A 10 1.31 25.46 22.31
N TRP A 11 1.38 26.79 22.38
CA TRP A 11 2.51 27.56 21.86
C TRP A 11 3.73 27.50 22.77
N LEU A 12 3.54 27.51 24.10
CA LEU A 12 4.62 27.38 25.09
C LEU A 12 5.23 25.96 25.10
N ASN A 13 4.40 24.90 25.03
CA ASN A 13 4.88 23.52 24.97
C ASN A 13 5.72 23.21 23.71
N ARG A 14 5.54 23.97 22.62
CA ARG A 14 6.36 23.85 21.41
C ARG A 14 7.81 24.33 21.61
N TRP A 15 8.04 25.31 22.50
CA TRP A 15 9.38 25.90 22.74
C TRP A 15 10.16 25.24 23.88
N GLU A 16 9.47 24.61 24.84
CA GLU A 16 10.07 23.90 25.99
C GLU A 16 10.53 22.46 25.65
N GLY A 17 10.59 22.09 24.37
CA GLY A 17 11.27 20.86 23.91
C GLY A 17 10.49 19.56 24.05
N GLU A 18 9.22 19.57 24.45
CA GLU A 18 8.37 18.37 24.44
C GLU A 18 7.81 18.11 23.02
N LEU A 19 8.71 17.86 22.06
CA LEU A 19 8.35 17.30 20.77
C LEU A 19 8.06 15.80 20.95
N THR A 20 6.86 15.48 21.41
CA THR A 20 6.36 14.11 21.25
C THR A 20 6.17 13.87 19.76
N ASP A 21 7.09 13.09 19.15
CA ASP A 21 6.90 12.52 17.82
C ASP A 21 5.72 11.54 17.89
N HIS A 22 4.51 12.08 17.81
CA HIS A 22 3.32 11.27 17.71
C HIS A 22 3.30 10.66 16.31
N TYR A 23 3.42 9.33 16.24
CA TYR A 23 3.27 8.59 15.00
C TYR A 23 2.00 9.02 14.27
N ARG A 24 2.17 9.66 13.11
CA ARG A 24 1.06 10.00 12.23
C ARG A 24 0.72 8.77 11.42
N ARG A 25 -0.47 8.21 11.62
CA ARG A 25 -1.00 7.17 10.72
C ARG A 25 -1.07 7.75 9.31
N GLY A 26 -0.39 7.09 8.38
CA GLY A 26 -0.50 7.39 6.95
C GLY A 26 -1.91 7.17 6.41
N ALA A 27 -2.10 7.48 5.13
CA ALA A 27 -3.38 7.24 4.45
C ALA A 27 -3.80 5.76 4.53
N ARG A 28 -5.11 5.53 4.66
CA ARG A 28 -5.67 4.16 4.62
C ARG A 28 -5.39 3.54 3.26
N ARG A 29 -5.10 2.23 3.25
CA ARG A 29 -4.89 1.46 2.02
C ARG A 29 -6.17 1.48 1.18
N LYS A 30 -6.01 1.54 -0.15
CA LYS A 30 -7.13 1.39 -1.10
C LYS A 30 -7.59 -0.06 -1.25
N THR A 31 -6.69 -1.03 -1.06
CA THR A 31 -6.99 -2.46 -1.11
C THR A 31 -7.30 -3.00 0.28
N THR A 32 -8.25 -3.94 0.36
CA THR A 32 -8.52 -4.73 1.57
C THR A 32 -7.60 -5.94 1.66
N ALA A 33 -7.44 -6.51 2.86
CA ALA A 33 -6.63 -7.72 3.05
C ALA A 33 -7.15 -8.92 2.23
N GLU A 34 -8.47 -9.00 2.03
CA GLU A 34 -9.10 -10.03 1.20
C GLU A 34 -8.76 -9.86 -0.29
N GLN A 35 -8.79 -8.63 -0.80
CA GLN A 35 -8.37 -8.34 -2.17
C GLN A 35 -6.88 -8.64 -2.39
N ASP A 36 -6.04 -8.34 -1.40
CA ASP A 36 -4.62 -8.69 -1.42
C ASP A 36 -4.40 -10.22 -1.44
N GLN A 37 -5.24 -10.98 -0.73
CA GLN A 37 -5.21 -12.45 -0.75
C GLN A 37 -5.66 -13.02 -2.11
N GLN A 38 -6.78 -12.53 -2.65
CA GLN A 38 -7.26 -12.91 -3.99
C GLN A 38 -6.22 -12.60 -5.08
N LEU A 39 -5.54 -11.46 -4.95
CA LEU A 39 -4.46 -11.08 -5.86
C LEU A 39 -3.30 -12.08 -5.80
N ARG A 40 -2.92 -12.55 -4.61
CA ARG A 40 -1.88 -13.57 -4.43
C ARG A 40 -2.30 -14.90 -5.06
N GLU A 41 -3.50 -15.38 -4.79
CA GLU A 41 -4.01 -16.65 -5.32
C GLU A 41 -4.09 -16.62 -6.85
N TYR A 42 -4.55 -15.50 -7.42
CA TYR A 42 -4.59 -15.31 -8.87
C TYR A 42 -3.19 -15.40 -9.50
N MET A 43 -2.20 -14.73 -8.91
CA MET A 43 -0.83 -14.70 -9.41
C MET A 43 -0.12 -16.06 -9.28
N ASP A 44 -0.44 -16.83 -8.24
CA ASP A 44 0.07 -18.19 -8.08
C ASP A 44 -0.45 -19.13 -9.17
N GLY A 45 -1.75 -19.02 -9.50
CA GLY A 45 -2.35 -19.76 -10.62
C GLY A 45 -1.95 -19.25 -12.01
N HIS A 46 -1.54 -17.98 -12.12
CA HIS A 46 -1.22 -17.31 -13.39
C HIS A 46 0.10 -16.55 -13.31
N PRO A 47 1.25 -17.25 -13.27
CA PRO A 47 2.56 -16.63 -13.03
C PRO A 47 3.01 -15.65 -14.12
N PHE A 48 2.40 -15.70 -15.31
CA PHE A 48 2.70 -14.81 -16.44
C PHE A 48 1.71 -13.65 -16.59
N SER A 49 0.64 -13.62 -15.80
CA SER A 49 -0.35 -12.53 -15.87
C SER A 49 0.19 -11.24 -15.30
N ASN A 50 -0.25 -10.11 -15.84
CA ASN A 50 0.14 -8.79 -15.37
C ASN A 50 -0.92 -8.17 -14.44
N ALA A 51 -0.57 -7.05 -13.80
CA ALA A 51 -1.46 -6.33 -12.87
C ALA A 51 -2.77 -5.84 -13.51
N GLU A 52 -2.79 -5.52 -14.81
CA GLU A 52 -4.02 -5.10 -15.51
C GLU A 52 -4.94 -6.29 -15.80
N GLU A 53 -4.37 -7.45 -16.10
CA GLU A 53 -5.11 -8.71 -16.25
C GLU A 53 -5.71 -9.12 -14.92
N ALA A 54 -4.91 -9.13 -13.84
CA ALA A 54 -5.38 -9.43 -12.49
C ALA A 54 -6.48 -8.44 -12.03
N LYS A 55 -6.32 -7.14 -12.33
CA LYS A 55 -7.35 -6.13 -12.06
C LYS A 55 -8.66 -6.43 -12.77
N ARG A 56 -8.60 -6.79 -14.05
CA ARG A 56 -9.78 -7.13 -14.85
C ARG A 56 -10.45 -8.41 -14.37
N ALA A 57 -9.67 -9.42 -13.99
CA ALA A 57 -10.18 -10.69 -13.51
C ALA A 57 -10.85 -10.58 -12.14
N LEU A 58 -10.26 -9.80 -11.22
CA LEU A 58 -10.72 -9.69 -9.83
C LEU A 58 -11.66 -8.49 -9.58
N GLY A 59 -11.81 -7.58 -10.55
CA GLY A 59 -12.69 -6.42 -10.42
C GLY A 59 -12.28 -5.43 -9.33
N ILE A 60 -11.00 -5.37 -8.98
CA ILE A 60 -10.51 -4.52 -7.89
C ILE A 60 -10.55 -3.04 -8.31
N ASP A 61 -11.28 -2.22 -7.55
CA ASP A 61 -11.33 -0.76 -7.72
C ASP A 61 -10.08 -0.07 -7.13
N ALA A 62 -8.92 -0.42 -7.66
CA ALA A 62 -7.64 0.21 -7.33
C ALA A 62 -6.90 0.59 -8.61
N SER A 63 -6.02 1.60 -8.55
CA SER A 63 -5.18 1.91 -9.71
C SER A 63 -4.23 0.76 -10.00
N THR A 64 -3.91 0.54 -11.28
CA THR A 64 -2.95 -0.49 -11.70
C THR A 64 -1.60 -0.31 -10.99
N GLU A 65 -1.16 0.93 -10.75
CA GLU A 65 0.05 1.23 -9.99
C GLU A 65 -0.04 0.80 -8.50
N THR A 66 -1.22 0.94 -7.89
CA THR A 66 -1.46 0.43 -6.53
C THR A 66 -1.27 -1.09 -6.51
N LEU A 67 -1.85 -1.81 -7.47
CA LEU A 67 -1.71 -3.25 -7.59
C LEU A 67 -0.26 -3.69 -7.88
N ARG A 68 0.47 -2.98 -8.74
CA ARG A 68 1.90 -3.24 -8.98
C ARG A 68 2.73 -3.07 -7.70
N THR A 69 2.41 -2.06 -6.89
CA THR A 69 3.06 -1.85 -5.59
C THR A 69 2.76 -3.02 -4.65
N ARG A 70 1.51 -3.50 -4.61
CA ARG A 70 1.12 -4.69 -3.82
C ARG A 70 1.84 -5.94 -4.25
N LEU A 71 1.84 -6.22 -5.55
CA LEU A 71 2.56 -7.37 -6.11
C LEU A 71 4.04 -7.35 -5.73
N LYS A 72 4.67 -6.17 -5.78
CA LYS A 72 6.06 -5.99 -5.34
C LYS A 72 6.23 -6.24 -3.83
N GLU A 73 5.33 -5.74 -2.99
CA GLU A 73 5.33 -6.02 -1.53
C GLU A 73 5.15 -7.52 -1.23
N MET A 74 4.43 -8.25 -2.09
CA MET A 74 4.23 -9.70 -2.00
C MET A 74 5.39 -10.53 -2.59
N GLY A 75 6.37 -9.89 -3.24
CA GLY A 75 7.53 -10.55 -3.86
C GLY A 75 7.38 -10.86 -5.35
N TYR A 76 6.25 -10.55 -5.98
CA TYR A 76 6.05 -10.68 -7.42
C TYR A 76 6.73 -9.51 -8.15
N ASN A 77 7.96 -9.71 -8.59
CA ASN A 77 8.70 -8.76 -9.43
C ASN A 77 8.73 -9.24 -10.87
N HIS A 78 7.89 -8.66 -11.73
CA HIS A 78 7.80 -8.94 -13.17
C HIS A 78 9.05 -8.58 -14.00
N ARG A 79 10.21 -8.35 -13.39
CA ARG A 79 11.44 -7.93 -14.08
C ARG A 79 12.28 -9.09 -14.61
N THR A 80 11.88 -10.34 -14.39
CA THR A 80 12.70 -11.49 -14.77
C THR A 80 11.83 -12.67 -15.18
N PRO A 81 11.89 -13.16 -16.43
CA PRO A 81 11.41 -14.50 -16.75
C PRO A 81 12.31 -15.52 -16.03
N ALA A 82 11.73 -16.47 -15.29
CA ALA A 82 12.49 -17.44 -14.50
C ALA A 82 13.37 -18.38 -15.36
N VAL A 83 13.00 -18.61 -16.62
CA VAL A 83 13.74 -19.47 -17.57
C VAL A 83 13.59 -18.90 -18.98
N LYS A 84 14.71 -18.72 -19.71
CA LYS A 84 14.67 -18.44 -21.15
C LYS A 84 14.25 -19.71 -21.90
N PRO A 85 13.28 -19.66 -22.83
CA PRO A 85 13.01 -20.80 -23.69
C PRO A 85 14.25 -21.10 -24.55
N LYS A 86 14.67 -22.37 -24.64
CA LYS A 86 15.66 -22.79 -25.63
C LYS A 86 15.01 -22.66 -27.01
N LEU A 87 15.61 -21.87 -27.90
CA LEU A 87 15.33 -22.01 -29.32
C LEU A 87 15.85 -23.38 -29.75
N THR A 88 14.96 -24.20 -30.29
CA THR A 88 15.30 -25.38 -31.08
C THR A 88 15.26 -24.98 -32.55
#